data_AF-A0A4D6LFX7-F1
#
_entry.id   AF-A0A4D6LFX7-F1
#
_cell.length_a   1.000
_cell.length_b   1.000
_cell.length_c   1.000
_cell.angle_alpha   90.00
_cell.angle_beta   90.00
_cell.angle_gamma   90.00
#
_symmetry.space_group_name_H-M   'P 1'
#
loop_
_entity.id
_entity.type
_entity.pdbx_description
1 polymer ?
#
loop_
_entity_poly.entity_id
_entity_poly.type
_entity_poly.pdbx_seq_one_letter_code
_entity_poly.pdbx_strand_id
1 'polypeptide(L)'
;MVEFGSKALILSRRVGSLYRREVKEGEEKEGGREKVTALQGKVEKYEEERAAWKKERESWEEERKRLGTWKVRCLDSDGKLNKRIADLEADYDDLKEKYEGVEVELDDLKGCIIQEHINGFQKGLRQAAFFYKDVDAADSKFDVNKDVVNGQLVNETESSPEEEVEKEVTEEDKKAAIAVEGGDDKAE
;
A
#
# COMPACT_ATOMS: atom_id res chain seq x y z
N MET A 1 31.42 57.26 69.95
CA MET A 1 30.58 56.29 69.21
C MET A 1 31.37 55.06 68.71
N VAL A 2 32.69 55.14 68.51
CA VAL A 2 33.55 54.04 68.00
C VAL A 2 33.74 52.88 69.00
N GLU A 3 33.83 53.15 70.31
CA GLU A 3 34.13 52.10 71.31
C GLU A 3 33.04 51.04 71.49
N PHE A 4 31.77 51.41 71.33
CA PHE A 4 30.66 50.47 71.40
C PHE A 4 30.69 49.49 70.22
N GLY A 5 31.04 49.96 69.03
CA GLY A 5 31.23 49.12 67.84
C GLY A 5 32.38 48.13 68.02
N SER A 6 33.52 48.57 68.56
CA SER A 6 34.67 47.68 68.81
C SER A 6 34.37 46.58 69.84
N LYS A 7 33.66 46.91 70.93
CA LYS A 7 33.27 45.92 71.95
C LYS A 7 32.26 44.90 71.42
N ALA A 8 31.27 45.36 70.62
CA ALA A 8 30.31 44.48 69.98
C ALA A 8 30.99 43.50 69.01
N LEU A 9 31.93 43.98 68.18
CA LEU A 9 32.69 43.13 67.25
C LEU A 9 33.52 42.04 67.97
N ILE A 10 34.16 42.38 69.09
CA ILE A 10 34.96 41.42 69.88
C ILE A 10 34.04 40.34 70.50
N LEU A 11 32.87 40.74 71.02
CA LEU A 11 31.89 39.82 71.57
C LEU A 11 31.29 38.92 70.48
N SER A 12 30.88 39.48 69.34
CA SER A 12 30.39 38.71 68.19
C SER A 12 31.44 37.70 67.69
N ARG A 13 32.72 38.07 67.67
CA ARG A 13 33.80 37.16 67.28
C ARG A 13 34.02 36.04 68.30
N ARG A 14 33.92 36.32 69.61
CA ARG A 14 34.00 35.31 70.68
C ARG A 14 32.80 34.35 70.65
N VAL A 15 31.58 34.87 70.54
CA VAL A 15 30.36 34.05 70.44
C VAL A 15 30.39 33.19 69.18
N GLY A 16 30.74 33.75 68.02
CA GLY A 16 30.91 32.98 66.80
C GLY A 16 32.02 31.92 66.89
N SER A 17 33.08 32.17 67.67
CA SER A 17 34.12 31.17 67.93
C SER A 17 33.68 30.07 68.88
N LEU A 18 32.86 30.39 69.89
CA LEU A 18 32.28 29.40 70.82
C LEU A 18 31.31 28.49 70.08
N TYR A 19 30.40 29.06 69.29
CA TYR A 19 29.46 28.30 68.47
C TYR A 19 30.17 27.35 67.49
N ARG A 20 31.20 27.84 66.77
CA ARG A 20 32.01 26.97 65.90
C ARG A 20 32.70 25.84 66.66
N ARG A 21 33.16 26.09 67.89
CA ARG A 21 33.79 25.04 68.72
C ARG A 21 32.77 24.01 69.16
N GLU A 22 31.59 24.42 69.62
CA GLU A 22 30.50 23.52 70.02
C GLU A 22 29.97 22.68 68.86
N VAL A 23 29.84 23.27 67.66
CA VAL A 23 29.49 22.52 66.44
C VAL A 23 30.57 21.49 66.12
N LYS A 24 31.84 21.88 66.16
CA LYS A 24 32.96 20.97 65.87
C LYS A 24 33.10 19.85 66.91
N GLU A 25 32.96 20.15 68.21
CA GLU A 25 32.92 19.14 69.28
C GLU A 25 31.68 18.23 69.15
N GLY A 26 30.55 18.77 68.68
CA GLY A 26 29.35 18.00 68.36
C GLY A 26 29.54 17.04 67.19
N GLU A 27 30.28 17.45 66.15
CA GLU A 27 30.66 16.63 65.00
C GLU A 27 31.70 15.56 65.36
N GLU A 28 32.62 15.85 66.29
CA GLU A 28 33.67 14.92 66.74
C GLU A 28 33.14 13.85 67.72
N LYS A 29 32.01 14.10 68.39
CA LYS A 29 31.30 13.07 69.17
C LYS A 29 30.83 11.94 68.25
N GLU A 30 30.90 10.70 68.72
CA GLU A 30 30.62 9.49 67.94
C GLU A 30 29.28 9.54 67.17
N GLY A 31 28.19 9.94 67.84
CA GLY A 31 26.87 10.10 67.19
C GLY A 31 26.73 11.33 66.29
N GLY A 32 27.65 12.30 66.34
CA GLY A 32 27.73 13.40 65.39
C GLY A 32 28.51 13.00 64.14
N ARG A 33 29.63 12.30 64.32
CA ARG A 33 30.46 11.78 63.24
C ARG A 33 29.68 10.82 62.35
N GLU A 34 28.89 9.91 62.95
CA GLU A 34 28.01 9.00 62.22
C GLU A 34 26.95 9.74 61.37
N LYS A 35 26.39 10.84 61.88
CA LYS A 35 25.43 11.67 61.13
C LYS A 35 26.10 12.40 59.97
N VAL A 36 27.30 12.94 60.18
CA VAL A 36 28.06 13.63 59.13
C VAL A 36 28.42 12.64 58.02
N THR A 37 28.92 11.44 58.34
CA THR A 37 29.24 10.43 57.32
C THR A 37 28.00 9.91 56.59
N ALA A 38 26.88 9.71 57.29
CA ALA A 38 25.62 9.32 56.68
C ALA A 38 25.06 10.41 55.73
N LEU A 39 25.18 11.68 56.10
CA LEU A 39 24.80 12.80 55.24
C LEU A 39 25.73 12.91 54.02
N GLN A 40 27.03 12.70 54.21
CA GLN A 40 28.01 12.74 53.14
C GLN A 40 27.75 11.65 52.09
N GLY A 41 27.45 10.41 52.52
CA GLY A 41 27.06 9.34 51.59
C GLY A 41 25.75 9.60 50.84
N LYS A 42 24.80 10.32 51.45
CA LYS A 42 23.57 10.76 50.75
C LYS A 42 23.88 11.82 49.68
N VAL A 43 24.73 12.79 50.00
CA VAL A 43 25.14 13.83 49.04
C VAL A 43 25.81 13.19 47.83
N GLU A 44 26.75 12.27 48.05
CA GLU A 44 27.42 11.53 46.98
C GLU A 44 26.42 10.75 46.10
N LYS A 45 25.49 10.01 46.73
CA LYS A 45 24.42 9.31 46.00
C LYS A 45 23.56 10.25 45.14
N TYR A 46 23.19 11.41 45.68
CA TYR A 46 22.40 12.39 44.92
C TYR A 46 23.20 13.02 43.78
N GLU A 47 24.51 13.20 43.94
CA GLU A 47 25.37 13.69 42.87
C GLU A 47 25.50 12.67 41.74
N GLU A 48 25.66 11.38 42.07
CA GLU A 48 25.66 10.29 41.10
C GLU A 48 24.34 10.18 40.34
N GLU A 49 23.20 10.21 41.06
CA GLU A 49 21.87 10.18 40.45
C GLU A 49 21.66 11.39 39.55
N ARG A 50 22.01 12.60 40.01
CA ARG A 50 21.90 13.81 39.19
C ARG A 50 22.76 13.73 37.93
N ALA A 51 23.95 13.13 38.01
CA ALA A 51 24.81 12.90 36.85
C ALA A 51 24.21 11.89 35.88
N ALA A 52 23.62 10.81 36.37
CA ALA A 52 22.91 9.81 35.54
C ALA A 52 21.71 10.44 34.82
N TRP A 53 20.86 11.17 35.53
CA TRP A 53 19.70 11.87 34.97
C TRP A 53 20.11 12.91 33.92
N LYS A 54 21.23 13.61 34.13
CA LYS A 54 21.73 14.59 33.16
C LYS A 54 22.15 13.91 31.85
N LYS A 55 22.86 12.78 31.93
CA LYS A 55 23.26 11.98 30.76
C LYS A 55 22.04 11.43 30.02
N GLU A 56 21.07 10.90 30.75
CA GLU A 56 19.84 10.37 30.17
C GLU A 56 19.07 11.47 29.43
N ARG A 57 18.90 12.64 30.04
CA ARG A 57 18.28 13.80 29.38
C ARG A 57 19.01 14.22 28.11
N GLU A 58 20.35 14.23 28.12
CA GLU A 58 21.16 14.52 26.93
C GLU A 58 20.93 13.48 25.82
N SER A 59 20.87 12.18 26.15
CA SER A 59 20.55 11.14 25.17
C SER A 59 19.14 11.29 24.57
N TRP A 60 18.13 11.62 25.39
CA TRP A 60 16.78 11.88 24.90
C TRP A 60 16.71 13.09 23.99
N GLU A 61 17.50 14.14 24.27
CA GLU A 61 17.59 15.31 23.39
C GLU A 61 18.23 14.98 22.04
N GLU A 62 19.26 14.12 22.00
CA GLU A 62 19.88 13.63 20.77
C GLU A 62 18.91 12.78 19.94
N GLU A 63 18.19 11.86 20.58
CA GLU A 63 17.21 11.02 19.92
C GLU A 63 16.04 11.86 19.38
N ARG A 64 15.56 12.84 20.15
CA ARG A 64 14.54 13.79 19.69
C ARG A 64 15.01 14.56 18.43
N LYS A 65 16.26 15.00 18.39
CA LYS A 65 16.84 15.65 17.19
C LYS A 65 16.90 14.69 16.01
N ARG A 66 17.36 13.45 16.25
CA ARG A 66 17.41 12.40 15.22
C ARG A 66 16.03 12.10 14.64
N LEU A 67 15.02 11.96 15.48
CA LEU A 67 13.63 11.75 15.08
C LEU A 67 13.07 12.94 14.30
N GLY A 68 13.40 14.17 14.71
CA GLY A 68 13.06 15.38 13.96
C GLY A 68 13.59 15.35 12.52
N THR A 69 14.87 15.01 12.35
CA THR A 69 15.49 14.86 11.02
C THR A 69 14.86 13.73 10.21
N TRP A 70 14.52 12.61 10.86
CA TRP A 70 13.87 11.49 10.16
C TRP A 70 12.47 11.86 9.70
N LYS A 71 11.68 12.54 10.53
CA LYS A 71 10.34 13.04 10.18
C LYS A 71 10.36 13.92 8.92
N VAL A 72 11.31 14.85 8.82
CA VAL A 72 11.44 15.73 7.64
C VAL A 72 11.74 14.91 6.38
N ARG A 73 12.64 13.92 6.47
CA ARG A 73 12.98 13.06 5.32
C ARG A 73 11.81 12.18 4.87
N CYS A 74 11.02 11.67 5.81
CA CYS A 74 9.80 10.92 5.50
C CYS A 74 8.82 11.82 4.73
N LEU A 75 8.51 13.01 5.26
CA LEU A 75 7.59 13.95 4.60
C LEU A 75 8.05 14.39 3.21
N ASP A 76 9.35 14.64 3.02
CA ASP A 76 9.92 14.95 1.69
C ASP A 76 9.78 13.77 0.71
N SER A 77 10.01 12.55 1.19
CA SER A 77 9.84 11.33 0.38
C SER A 77 8.37 11.09 0.03
N ASP A 78 7.46 11.26 0.99
CA ASP A 78 6.01 11.13 0.78
C ASP A 78 5.53 12.15 -0.26
N GLY A 79 5.99 13.40 -0.17
CA GLY A 79 5.67 14.44 -1.15
C GLY A 79 6.17 14.08 -2.57
N LYS A 80 7.38 13.54 -2.69
CA LYS A 80 7.93 13.07 -3.98
C LYS A 80 7.14 11.90 -4.55
N LEU A 81 6.73 10.95 -3.72
CA LEU A 81 5.92 9.81 -4.13
C LEU A 81 4.53 10.25 -4.58
N ASN A 82 3.87 11.13 -3.82
CA ASN A 82 2.56 11.67 -4.18
C ASN A 82 2.59 12.41 -5.52
N LYS A 83 3.67 13.16 -5.80
CA LYS A 83 3.84 13.78 -7.12
C LYS A 83 3.94 12.74 -8.23
N ARG A 84 4.76 11.69 -8.06
CA ARG A 84 4.89 10.61 -9.04
C ARG A 84 3.58 9.85 -9.26
N ILE A 85 2.79 9.68 -8.20
CA ILE A 85 1.46 9.07 -8.30
C ILE A 85 0.56 9.94 -9.19
N ALA A 86 0.48 11.24 -8.93
CA ALA A 86 -0.33 12.15 -9.74
C ALA A 86 0.13 12.20 -11.22
N ASP A 87 1.44 12.21 -11.48
CA ASP A 87 1.99 12.15 -12.84
C ASP A 87 1.56 10.85 -13.55
N LEU A 88 1.64 9.70 -12.86
CA LEU A 88 1.23 8.39 -13.41
C LEU A 88 -0.29 8.25 -13.61
N GLU A 89 -1.09 8.84 -12.72
CA GLU A 89 -2.55 8.89 -12.87
C GLU A 89 -2.93 9.66 -14.13
N ALA A 90 -2.28 10.81 -14.39
CA ALA A 90 -2.51 11.59 -15.60
C ALA A 90 -2.09 10.84 -16.87
N ASP A 91 -0.94 10.16 -16.86
CA ASP A 91 -0.50 9.33 -17.99
C ASP A 91 -1.47 8.16 -18.25
N TYR A 92 -2.03 7.56 -17.19
CA TYR A 92 -3.02 6.50 -17.30
C TYR A 92 -4.33 7.00 -17.91
N ASP A 93 -4.83 8.16 -17.48
CA ASP A 93 -6.05 8.76 -18.01
C ASP A 93 -5.91 9.12 -19.50
N ASP A 94 -4.77 9.70 -19.90
CA ASP A 94 -4.47 9.99 -21.32
C ASP A 94 -4.39 8.71 -22.16
N LEU A 95 -3.75 7.65 -21.64
CA LEU A 95 -3.70 6.36 -22.33
C LEU A 95 -5.09 5.73 -22.48
N LYS A 96 -5.92 5.84 -21.44
CA LYS A 96 -7.28 5.33 -21.44
C LYS A 96 -8.15 6.06 -22.47
N GLU A 97 -8.08 7.38 -22.54
CA GLU A 97 -8.79 8.17 -23.55
C GLU A 97 -8.39 7.76 -24.98
N LYS A 98 -7.09 7.54 -25.22
CA LYS A 98 -6.59 7.04 -26.51
C LYS A 98 -7.12 5.64 -26.84
N TYR A 99 -7.17 4.75 -25.85
CA TYR A 99 -7.69 3.39 -26.04
C TYR A 99 -9.17 3.42 -26.42
N GLU A 100 -9.98 4.18 -25.67
CA GLU A 100 -11.41 4.36 -25.96
C GLU A 100 -11.62 4.99 -27.34
N GLY A 101 -10.78 5.96 -27.75
CA GLY A 101 -10.82 6.54 -29.09
C GLY A 101 -10.54 5.52 -30.20
N VAL A 102 -9.50 4.69 -30.04
CA VAL A 102 -9.17 3.63 -31.02
C VAL A 102 -10.25 2.55 -31.09
N GLU A 103 -10.88 2.21 -29.97
CA GLU A 103 -11.99 1.25 -29.93
C GLU A 103 -13.17 1.73 -30.79
N VAL A 104 -13.53 3.02 -30.68
CA VAL A 104 -14.59 3.62 -31.52
C VAL A 104 -14.20 3.61 -33.01
N GLU A 105 -12.98 4.00 -33.35
CA GLU A 105 -12.50 3.97 -34.75
C GLU A 105 -12.52 2.55 -35.33
N LEU A 106 -12.22 1.54 -34.51
CA LEU A 106 -12.25 0.13 -34.91
C LEU A 106 -13.67 -0.33 -35.23
N ASP A 107 -14.65 0.05 -34.41
CA ASP A 107 -16.06 -0.27 -34.64
C ASP A 107 -16.60 0.44 -35.89
N ASP A 108 -16.25 1.71 -36.09
CA ASP A 108 -16.60 2.46 -37.31
C ASP A 108 -16.00 1.80 -38.55
N LEU A 109 -14.73 1.40 -38.50
CA LEU A 109 -14.06 0.70 -39.59
C LEU A 109 -14.72 -0.64 -39.89
N LYS A 110 -15.04 -1.42 -38.86
CA LYS A 110 -15.77 -2.69 -39.01
C LYS A 110 -17.12 -2.48 -39.70
N GLY A 111 -17.85 -1.43 -39.32
CA GLY A 111 -19.10 -1.02 -39.97
C GLY A 111 -18.90 -0.69 -41.46
N CYS A 112 -17.86 0.08 -41.79
CA CYS A 112 -17.52 0.43 -43.17
C CYS A 112 -17.19 -0.81 -44.02
N ILE A 113 -16.38 -1.72 -43.48
CA ILE A 113 -16.02 -2.97 -44.17
C ILE A 113 -17.28 -3.80 -44.46
N ILE A 114 -18.12 -4.02 -43.46
CA ILE A 114 -19.37 -4.78 -43.62
C ILE A 114 -20.25 -4.14 -44.71
N GLN A 115 -20.37 -2.81 -44.69
CA GLN A 115 -21.19 -2.09 -45.66
C GLN A 115 -20.66 -2.18 -47.09
N GLU A 116 -19.34 -2.05 -47.29
CA GLU A 116 -18.70 -2.23 -48.59
C GLU A 116 -18.90 -3.67 -49.12
N HIS A 117 -18.77 -4.67 -48.25
CA HIS A 117 -19.05 -6.07 -48.59
C HIS A 117 -20.52 -6.28 -49.02
N ILE A 118 -21.48 -5.75 -48.26
CA ILE A 118 -22.91 -5.83 -48.60
C ILE A 118 -23.17 -5.15 -49.96
N ASN A 119 -22.62 -3.96 -50.17
CA ASN A 119 -22.76 -3.21 -51.43
C ASN A 119 -22.16 -3.98 -52.61
N GLY A 120 -20.97 -4.56 -52.44
CA GLY A 120 -20.29 -5.37 -53.44
C GLY A 120 -21.09 -6.61 -53.81
N PHE A 121 -21.64 -7.32 -52.83
CA PHE A 121 -22.48 -8.50 -53.03
C PHE A 121 -23.77 -8.15 -53.78
N GLN A 122 -24.49 -7.12 -53.34
CA GLN A 122 -25.71 -6.65 -54.02
C GLN A 122 -25.42 -6.21 -55.45
N LYS A 123 -24.25 -5.60 -55.71
CA LYS A 123 -23.83 -5.24 -57.07
C LYS A 123 -23.61 -6.49 -57.92
N GLY A 124 -22.94 -7.52 -57.40
CA GLY A 124 -22.76 -8.81 -58.09
C GLY A 124 -24.10 -9.50 -58.39
N LEU A 125 -25.03 -9.51 -57.44
CA LEU A 125 -26.36 -10.08 -57.62
C LEU A 125 -27.15 -9.39 -58.75
N ARG A 126 -27.12 -8.05 -58.80
CA ARG A 126 -27.71 -7.28 -59.92
C ARG A 126 -27.08 -7.62 -61.26
N GLN A 127 -25.76 -7.83 -61.30
CA GLN A 127 -25.07 -8.27 -62.52
C GLN A 127 -25.54 -9.66 -62.95
N ALA A 128 -25.66 -10.62 -62.03
CA ALA A 128 -26.15 -11.96 -62.32
C ALA A 128 -27.60 -11.94 -62.86
N ALA A 129 -28.49 -11.20 -62.21
CA ALA A 129 -29.88 -11.04 -62.67
C ALA A 129 -29.98 -10.42 -64.08
N PHE A 130 -29.06 -9.51 -64.43
CA PHE A 130 -29.00 -8.94 -65.78
C PHE A 130 -28.60 -9.97 -66.85
N PHE A 131 -27.61 -10.82 -66.57
CA PHE A 131 -27.12 -11.83 -67.52
C PHE A 131 -28.00 -13.09 -67.59
N TYR A 132 -28.66 -13.46 -66.49
CA TYR A 132 -29.48 -14.67 -66.38
C TYR A 132 -30.93 -14.31 -66.06
N LYS A 133 -31.82 -14.46 -67.05
CA LYS A 133 -33.24 -14.07 -66.95
C LYS A 133 -34.04 -14.82 -65.88
N ASP A 134 -33.54 -15.96 -65.42
CA ASP A 134 -34.17 -16.79 -64.39
C ASP A 134 -33.66 -16.47 -62.96
N VAL A 135 -32.73 -15.50 -62.84
CA VAL A 135 -32.20 -15.02 -61.57
C VAL A 135 -32.90 -13.71 -61.22
N ASP A 136 -33.74 -13.74 -60.19
CA ASP A 136 -34.31 -12.54 -59.58
C ASP A 136 -33.40 -12.07 -58.43
N ALA A 137 -33.02 -10.79 -58.45
CA ALA A 137 -32.18 -10.17 -57.42
C ALA A 137 -32.94 -9.91 -56.12
N ALA A 138 -34.27 -9.99 -56.11
CA ALA A 138 -35.11 -9.94 -54.91
C ALA A 138 -35.47 -11.34 -54.39
N ASP A 139 -34.95 -12.42 -55.02
CA ASP A 139 -35.26 -13.79 -54.62
C ASP A 139 -34.64 -14.12 -53.26
N SER A 140 -35.49 -14.46 -52.29
CA SER A 140 -35.09 -14.84 -50.93
C SER A 140 -34.25 -16.12 -50.87
N LYS A 141 -34.11 -16.87 -51.97
CA LYS A 141 -33.21 -18.03 -52.03
C LYS A 141 -31.73 -17.63 -51.95
N PHE A 142 -31.39 -16.37 -52.26
CA PHE A 142 -30.04 -15.82 -52.09
C PHE A 142 -29.93 -15.18 -50.70
N ASP A 143 -29.54 -15.99 -49.73
CA ASP A 143 -29.37 -15.58 -48.33
C ASP A 143 -27.91 -15.76 -47.94
N VAL A 144 -27.23 -14.66 -47.59
CA VAL A 144 -25.81 -14.65 -47.21
C VAL A 144 -25.55 -15.33 -45.86
N ASN A 145 -26.58 -15.66 -45.08
CA ASN A 145 -26.44 -16.38 -43.81
C ASN A 145 -26.60 -17.90 -43.99
N LYS A 146 -26.67 -18.38 -45.23
CA LYS A 146 -26.84 -19.80 -45.56
C LYS A 146 -25.70 -20.27 -46.45
N ASP A 147 -25.20 -21.45 -46.14
CA ASP A 147 -24.18 -22.15 -46.94
C ASP A 147 -24.77 -23.38 -47.65
N VAL A 148 -24.08 -23.86 -48.67
CA VAL A 148 -24.47 -25.05 -49.44
C VAL A 148 -23.64 -26.25 -48.99
N VAL A 149 -24.22 -27.09 -48.13
CA VAL A 149 -23.62 -28.34 -47.67
C VAL A 149 -24.35 -29.51 -48.31
N ASN A 150 -23.62 -30.39 -48.98
CA ASN A 150 -24.18 -31.57 -49.68
C ASN A 150 -25.32 -31.24 -50.66
N GLY A 151 -25.30 -30.05 -51.27
CA GLY A 151 -26.32 -29.59 -52.21
C GLY A 151 -27.59 -29.03 -51.56
N GLN A 152 -27.60 -28.81 -50.25
CA GLN A 152 -28.72 -28.25 -49.51
C GLN A 152 -28.32 -26.93 -48.84
N LEU A 153 -29.23 -25.94 -48.84
CA LEU A 153 -29.02 -24.66 -48.14
C LEU A 153 -29.29 -24.85 -46.65
N VAL A 154 -28.27 -24.61 -45.83
CA VAL A 154 -28.30 -24.72 -44.36
C VAL A 154 -27.83 -23.41 -43.73
N ASN A 155 -28.35 -23.05 -42.56
CA ASN A 155 -27.95 -21.83 -41.88
C ASN A 155 -26.51 -21.95 -41.37
N GLU A 156 -25.71 -20.89 -41.51
CA GLU A 156 -24.30 -20.90 -41.10
C GLU A 156 -24.12 -21.21 -39.60
N THR A 157 -25.02 -20.75 -38.73
CA THR A 157 -24.99 -21.03 -37.29
C THR A 157 -25.28 -22.50 -36.95
N GLU A 158 -25.92 -23.25 -37.85
CA GLU A 158 -26.23 -24.68 -37.66
C GLU A 158 -25.18 -25.59 -38.34
N SER A 159 -24.25 -25.00 -39.11
CA SER A 159 -23.26 -25.72 -39.93
C SER A 159 -21.87 -25.80 -39.30
N SER A 160 -21.63 -25.20 -38.12
CA SER A 160 -20.33 -25.31 -37.46
C SER A 160 -20.21 -26.64 -36.68
N PRO A 161 -19.23 -27.50 -37.01
CA PRO A 161 -18.96 -28.72 -36.23
C PRO A 161 -18.30 -28.44 -34.87
N GLU A 162 -18.01 -27.18 -34.51
CA GLU A 162 -17.33 -26.85 -33.26
C GLU A 162 -18.22 -26.98 -32.01
N GLU A 163 -19.56 -27.00 -32.14
CA GLU A 163 -20.46 -27.20 -30.99
C GLU A 163 -20.72 -28.69 -30.64
N GLU A 164 -20.36 -29.63 -31.53
CA GLU A 164 -20.52 -31.07 -31.25
C GLU A 164 -19.30 -31.66 -30.53
N VAL A 165 -18.11 -31.08 -30.68
CA VAL A 165 -16.88 -31.56 -30.04
C VAL A 165 -16.88 -31.27 -28.53
N GLU A 166 -17.51 -30.19 -28.06
CA GLU A 166 -17.60 -29.90 -26.61
C GLU A 166 -18.67 -30.75 -25.88
N LYS A 167 -19.67 -31.29 -26.60
CA LYS A 167 -20.71 -32.14 -26.00
C LYS A 167 -20.31 -33.62 -25.92
N GLU A 168 -19.43 -34.12 -26.80
CA GLU A 168 -18.90 -35.49 -26.68
C GLU A 168 -17.82 -35.62 -25.59
N VAL A 169 -17.00 -34.59 -25.36
CA VAL A 169 -15.94 -34.65 -24.33
C VAL A 169 -16.51 -34.62 -22.90
N THR A 170 -17.72 -34.09 -22.70
CA THR A 170 -18.33 -33.95 -21.35
C THR A 170 -19.17 -35.15 -20.90
N GLU A 171 -19.49 -36.09 -21.78
CA GLU A 171 -20.27 -37.29 -21.43
C GLU A 171 -19.40 -38.52 -21.10
N GLU A 172 -18.17 -38.62 -21.63
CA GLU A 172 -17.24 -39.69 -21.21
C GLU A 172 -16.68 -39.46 -19.79
N ASP A 173 -16.44 -38.22 -19.37
CA ASP A 173 -15.88 -37.91 -18.04
C ASP A 173 -16.88 -38.08 -16.88
N LYS A 174 -18.20 -38.12 -17.14
CA LYS A 174 -19.21 -38.37 -16.09
C LYS A 174 -19.40 -39.85 -15.78
N LYS A 175 -18.98 -40.78 -16.65
CA LYS A 175 -19.05 -42.22 -16.39
C LYS A 175 -17.85 -42.78 -15.62
N ALA A 176 -16.73 -42.06 -15.57
CA ALA A 176 -15.56 -42.46 -14.79
C ALA A 176 -15.67 -42.12 -13.29
N ALA A 177 -16.55 -41.19 -12.90
CA ALA A 177 -16.66 -40.71 -11.52
C ALA A 177 -17.64 -41.50 -10.62
N ILE A 178 -18.41 -42.47 -11.16
CA ILE A 178 -19.37 -43.28 -10.39
C ILE A 178 -18.89 -44.74 -10.35
N ALA A 179 -17.71 -44.98 -9.77
CA ALA A 179 -17.27 -46.34 -9.46
C ALA A 179 -16.18 -46.42 -8.37
N VAL A 180 -16.11 -45.51 -7.39
CA VAL A 180 -15.35 -45.77 -6.16
C VAL A 180 -16.06 -45.11 -4.97
N GLU A 181 -17.12 -45.74 -4.47
CA GLU A 181 -17.46 -45.64 -3.05
C GLU A 181 -17.59 -47.07 -2.51
N GLY A 182 -16.70 -47.42 -1.58
CA GLY A 182 -16.72 -48.70 -0.89
C GLY A 182 -15.37 -49.07 -0.31
N GLY A 183 -15.22 -48.95 1.01
CA GLY A 183 -14.19 -49.68 1.76
C GLY A 183 -13.59 -48.94 2.96
N ASP A 184 -14.18 -49.19 4.13
CA ASP A 184 -13.74 -48.80 5.47
C ASP A 184 -12.33 -49.26 5.89
N ASP A 185 -11.89 -48.65 7.00
CA ASP A 185 -11.22 -49.24 8.18
C ASP A 185 -9.70 -49.05 8.44
N LYS A 186 -9.45 -48.33 9.55
CA LYS A 186 -8.55 -48.57 10.71
C LYS A 186 -7.01 -48.44 10.66
N ALA A 187 -6.56 -47.93 11.83
CA ALA A 187 -5.24 -47.97 12.48
C ALA A 187 -4.16 -47.07 11.86
N GLU A 188 -3.50 -46.19 12.61
CA GLU A 188 -2.68 -46.45 13.82
C GLU A 188 -2.62 -45.19 14.70
#